data_AF-A0A5N5FW81-F1
#
_entry.id   AF-A0A5N5FW81-F1
#
_cell.length_a   1.000
_cell.length_b   1.000
_cell.length_c   1.000
_cell.angle_alpha   90.00
_cell.angle_beta   90.00
_cell.angle_gamma   90.00
#
_symmetry.space_group_name_H-M   'P 1'
#
loop_
_entity.id
_entity.type
_entity.pdbx_description
1 polymer ?
#
loop_
_entity_poly.entity_id
_entity_poly.type
_entity_poly.pdbx_seq_one_letter_code
_entity_poly.pdbx_strand_id
1 'polypeptide(L)'
;MVNKNYRMARVVGRKDERILTRLADEFEQPAAQLNSPVPTMEIDKFTQPCHLVSPLIRHLGVAMKFADIEYSAKVSGVVRAGKSVNTLEDLLDRDIQKNTIKHFSSSSRMLIKVKPCRKTDAGALQNLPTKSLFFKRLKVDEALAFVHMQRTVIALDPLIHYIDNLYHSRESVQELLRWL
;
A
#
# COMPACT_ATOMS: atom_id res chain seq x y z
N MET A 1 2.16 1.16 49.97
CA MET A 1 2.89 0.79 48.73
C MET A 1 2.14 -0.33 48.05
N VAL A 2 1.37 -0.06 46.99
CA VAL A 2 0.70 -1.10 46.20
C VAL A 2 1.27 -1.03 44.79
N ASN A 3 2.28 -1.86 44.52
CA ASN A 3 2.86 -2.01 43.20
C ASN A 3 2.04 -3.08 42.44
N LYS A 4 1.04 -2.64 41.67
CA LYS A 4 0.35 -3.49 40.70
C LYS A 4 1.16 -3.51 39.40
N ASN A 5 2.10 -4.44 39.33
CA ASN A 5 2.74 -4.84 38.08
C ASN A 5 1.71 -5.53 37.17
N TYR A 6 1.01 -4.75 36.36
CA TYR A 6 0.28 -5.26 35.20
C TYR A 6 1.30 -5.74 34.16
N ARG A 7 1.69 -7.02 34.25
CA ARG A 7 2.31 -7.71 33.12
C ARG A 7 1.23 -7.88 32.05
N MET A 8 1.26 -7.02 31.03
CA MET A 8 0.51 -7.22 29.79
C MET A 8 0.94 -8.55 29.19
N ALA A 9 0.13 -9.59 29.41
CA ALA A 9 0.24 -10.83 28.69
C ALA A 9 0.17 -10.48 27.20
N ARG A 10 1.29 -10.62 26.49
CA ARG A 10 1.35 -10.50 25.04
C ARG A 10 0.48 -11.62 24.48
N VAL A 11 -0.80 -11.35 24.28
CA VAL A 11 -1.69 -12.22 23.50
C VAL A 11 -0.97 -12.40 22.17
N VAL A 12 -0.49 -13.60 21.88
CA VAL A 12 0.05 -13.92 20.56
C VAL A 12 -1.17 -14.20 19.70
N GLY A 13 -1.79 -13.13 19.20
CA GLY A 13 -2.86 -13.22 18.20
C GLY A 13 -2.30 -13.88 16.95
N ARG A 14 -3.08 -14.76 16.31
CA ARG A 14 -2.67 -15.37 15.03
C ARG A 14 -2.36 -14.26 14.01
N LYS A 15 -1.45 -14.54 13.08
CA LYS A 15 -0.95 -13.57 12.07
C LYS A 15 -2.07 -12.81 11.34
N ASP A 16 -3.23 -13.43 11.16
CA ASP A 16 -4.40 -12.86 10.49
C ASP A 16 -5.29 -11.99 11.39
N GLU A 17 -5.39 -12.30 12.70
CA GLU A 17 -6.19 -11.56 13.69
C GLU A 17 -5.68 -10.12 13.90
N ARG A 18 -4.48 -9.81 13.38
CA ARG A 18 -3.80 -8.51 13.54
C ARG A 18 -3.44 -7.85 12.24
N ILE A 19 -3.89 -8.38 11.10
CA ILE A 19 -3.41 -7.88 9.82
C ILE A 19 -3.80 -6.41 9.58
N LEU A 20 -5.01 -5.99 9.97
CA LEU A 20 -5.43 -4.59 9.85
C LEU A 20 -4.66 -3.68 10.81
N THR A 21 -4.43 -4.12 12.05
CA THR A 21 -3.64 -3.37 13.02
C THR A 21 -2.20 -3.20 12.54
N ARG A 22 -1.58 -4.30 12.10
CA ARG A 22 -0.21 -4.29 11.60
C ARG A 22 -0.10 -3.44 10.33
N LEU A 23 -1.07 -3.53 9.42
CA LEU A 23 -1.12 -2.69 8.24
C LEU A 23 -1.07 -1.20 8.62
N ALA A 24 -1.93 -0.80 9.56
CA ALA A 24 -1.96 0.58 10.05
C ALA A 24 -0.62 0.99 10.67
N ASP A 25 -0.10 0.20 11.61
CA ASP A 25 1.15 0.49 12.32
C ASP A 25 2.36 0.60 11.36
N GLU A 26 2.40 -0.22 10.30
CA GLU A 26 3.51 -0.22 9.34
C GLU A 26 3.38 0.92 8.31
N PHE A 27 2.17 1.39 7.98
CA PHE A 27 1.98 2.58 7.13
C PHE A 27 2.16 3.90 7.88
N GLU A 28 1.94 3.94 9.20
CA GLU A 28 2.18 5.14 10.01
C GLU A 28 3.66 5.54 10.08
N GLN A 29 4.59 4.58 9.99
CA GLN A 29 6.02 4.85 10.00
C GLN A 29 6.50 5.69 8.81
N PRO A 30 6.30 5.28 7.54
CA PRO A 30 6.67 6.09 6.38
C PRO A 30 5.86 7.39 6.33
N ALA A 31 4.61 7.41 6.79
CA ALA A 31 3.82 8.64 6.90
C ALA A 31 4.46 9.67 7.84
N ALA A 32 4.96 9.23 9.00
CA ALA A 32 5.62 10.11 9.96
C ALA A 32 6.92 10.72 9.42
N GLN A 33 7.66 9.96 8.60
CA GLN A 33 8.91 10.41 7.95
C GLN A 33 8.66 11.60 6.99
N LEU A 34 7.46 11.70 6.42
CA LEU A 34 7.10 12.77 5.49
C LEU A 34 6.89 14.14 6.15
N ASN A 35 6.87 14.21 7.47
CA ASN A 35 6.82 15.49 8.21
C ASN A 35 8.18 16.23 8.25
N SER A 36 9.23 15.65 7.66
CA SER A 36 10.56 16.27 7.53
C SER A 36 10.56 17.43 6.54
N PRO A 37 11.38 18.49 6.73
CA PRO A 37 11.49 19.63 5.81
C PRO A 37 11.85 19.25 4.36
N VAL A 38 12.64 18.18 4.21
CA VAL A 38 12.96 17.58 2.90
C VAL A 38 12.59 16.10 3.01
N PRO A 39 11.33 15.76 2.71
CA PRO A 39 10.89 14.38 2.79
C PRO A 39 11.58 13.58 1.69
N THR A 40 12.25 12.50 2.08
CA THR A 40 12.74 11.47 1.16
C THR A 40 12.08 10.14 1.50
N MET A 41 11.82 9.29 0.52
CA MET A 41 11.15 8.01 0.74
C MET A 41 12.00 6.85 0.22
N GLU A 42 12.53 6.06 1.15
CA GLU A 42 13.24 4.83 0.81
C GLU A 42 12.27 3.78 0.27
N ILE A 43 12.68 3.09 -0.79
CA ILE A 43 11.87 2.05 -1.45
C ILE A 43 11.50 0.93 -0.49
N ASP A 44 12.45 0.49 0.35
CA ASP A 44 12.19 -0.61 1.28
C ASP A 44 11.17 -0.20 2.35
N LYS A 45 11.27 1.02 2.89
CA LYS A 45 10.29 1.55 3.85
C LYS A 45 8.91 1.71 3.24
N PHE A 46 8.82 2.12 1.98
CA PHE A 46 7.55 2.25 1.26
C PHE A 46 6.94 0.88 0.92
N THR A 47 7.75 -0.07 0.44
CA THR A 47 7.26 -1.36 -0.06
C THR A 47 6.99 -2.37 1.05
N GLN A 48 7.65 -2.25 2.21
CA GLN A 48 7.43 -3.15 3.35
C GLN A 48 5.94 -3.24 3.73
N PRO A 49 5.21 -2.13 4.01
CA PRO A 49 3.80 -2.20 4.38
C PRO A 49 2.91 -2.63 3.20
N CYS A 50 3.32 -2.35 1.96
CA CYS A 50 2.60 -2.81 0.77
C CYS A 50 2.43 -4.34 0.70
N HIS A 51 3.37 -5.12 1.23
CA HIS A 51 3.24 -6.59 1.25
C HIS A 51 2.08 -7.11 2.11
N LEU A 52 1.60 -6.31 3.07
CA LEU A 52 0.50 -6.66 3.96
C LEU A 52 -0.88 -6.49 3.32
N VAL A 53 -0.95 -5.81 2.16
CA VAL A 53 -2.20 -5.62 1.42
C VAL A 53 -2.62 -6.89 0.67
N SER A 54 -1.68 -7.67 0.14
CA SER A 54 -1.99 -8.90 -0.62
C SER A 54 -2.83 -9.92 0.19
N PRO A 55 -2.46 -10.28 1.44
CA PRO A 55 -3.31 -11.15 2.24
C PRO A 55 -4.70 -10.56 2.51
N LEU A 56 -4.88 -9.24 2.59
CA LEU A 56 -6.22 -8.63 2.70
C LEU A 56 -7.06 -8.84 1.43
N ILE A 57 -6.47 -8.62 0.26
CA ILE A 57 -7.15 -8.84 -1.03
C ILE A 57 -7.57 -10.31 -1.15
N ARG A 58 -6.75 -11.26 -0.69
CA ARG A 58 -7.10 -12.69 -0.71
C ARG A 58 -8.31 -13.04 0.16
N HIS A 59 -8.56 -12.32 1.25
CA HIS A 59 -9.75 -12.53 2.10
C HIS A 59 -11.06 -12.07 1.41
N LEU A 60 -10.97 -11.23 0.36
CA LEU A 60 -12.09 -10.88 -0.52
C LEU A 60 -12.47 -12.02 -1.50
N GLY A 61 -11.70 -13.11 -1.52
CA GLY A 61 -12.03 -14.31 -2.29
C GLY A 61 -11.53 -14.29 -3.74
N VAL A 62 -11.92 -15.31 -4.50
CA VAL A 62 -11.38 -15.60 -5.84
C VAL A 62 -11.65 -14.48 -6.84
N ALA A 63 -12.76 -13.75 -6.68
CA ALA A 63 -13.11 -12.58 -7.49
C ALA A 63 -12.00 -11.52 -7.52
N MET A 64 -11.25 -11.37 -6.42
CA MET A 64 -10.18 -10.39 -6.29
C MET A 64 -8.77 -10.94 -6.58
N LYS A 65 -8.66 -12.20 -7.04
CA LYS A 65 -7.36 -12.82 -7.32
C LYS A 65 -6.54 -12.07 -8.36
N PHE A 66 -7.20 -11.53 -9.40
CA PHE A 66 -6.50 -10.74 -10.42
C PHE A 66 -5.99 -9.41 -9.87
N ALA A 67 -6.74 -8.77 -8.98
CA ALA A 67 -6.30 -7.57 -8.29
C ALA A 67 -5.08 -7.86 -7.41
N ASP A 68 -5.06 -9.00 -6.70
CA ASP A 68 -3.92 -9.44 -5.91
C ASP A 68 -2.67 -9.71 -6.77
N ILE A 69 -2.84 -10.40 -7.90
CA ILE A 69 -1.73 -10.68 -8.85
C ILE A 69 -1.17 -9.37 -9.41
N GLU A 70 -2.03 -8.47 -9.88
CA GLU A 70 -1.61 -7.19 -10.47
C GLU A 70 -0.91 -6.32 -9.42
N TYR A 71 -1.49 -6.22 -8.23
CA TYR A 71 -0.91 -5.49 -7.11
C TYR A 71 0.46 -6.06 -6.71
N SER A 72 0.55 -7.37 -6.47
CA SER A 72 1.79 -8.04 -6.05
C SER A 72 2.89 -7.94 -7.10
N ALA A 73 2.54 -8.02 -8.40
CA ALA A 73 3.48 -7.83 -9.49
C ALA A 73 4.04 -6.40 -9.53
N LYS A 74 3.21 -5.39 -9.27
CA LYS A 74 3.64 -3.98 -9.19
C LYS A 74 4.57 -3.76 -8.00
N VAL A 75 4.19 -4.21 -6.80
CA VAL A 75 5.04 -4.09 -5.58
C VAL A 75 6.39 -4.76 -5.81
N SER A 76 6.40 -5.99 -6.35
CA SER A 76 7.63 -6.72 -6.70
C SER A 76 8.49 -5.98 -7.73
N GLY A 77 7.86 -5.27 -8.67
CA GLY A 77 8.54 -4.43 -9.65
C GLY A 77 9.33 -3.31 -8.99
N VAL A 78 8.71 -2.59 -8.05
CA VAL A 78 9.35 -1.52 -7.27
C VAL A 78 10.47 -2.05 -6.40
N VAL A 79 10.24 -3.15 -5.67
CA VAL A 79 11.30 -3.82 -4.86
C VAL A 79 12.49 -4.23 -5.73
N ARG A 80 12.23 -4.79 -6.92
CA ARG A 80 13.31 -5.17 -7.84
C ARG A 80 14.09 -3.96 -8.35
N ALA A 81 13.42 -2.83 -8.60
CA ALA A 81 14.10 -1.59 -8.96
C ALA A 81 14.92 -1.03 -7.79
N GLY A 82 14.44 -1.21 -6.56
CA GLY A 82 15.14 -0.91 -5.30
C GLY A 82 16.51 -1.57 -5.14
N LYS A 83 16.83 -2.60 -5.92
CA LYS A 83 18.19 -3.19 -5.97
C LYS A 83 19.25 -2.27 -6.60
N SER A 84 18.83 -1.20 -7.26
CA SER A 84 19.69 -0.32 -8.05
C SER A 84 19.52 1.16 -7.73
N VAL A 85 18.49 1.52 -6.97
CA VAL A 85 18.18 2.87 -6.52
C VAL A 85 17.58 2.75 -5.11
N ASN A 86 17.82 3.74 -4.25
CA ASN A 86 17.42 3.62 -2.84
C ASN A 86 16.09 4.33 -2.55
N THR A 87 15.77 5.39 -3.29
CA THR A 87 14.61 6.26 -3.04
C THR A 87 13.58 6.21 -4.17
N LEU A 88 12.33 6.59 -3.88
CA LEU A 88 11.27 6.74 -4.90
C LEU A 88 11.61 7.85 -5.90
N GLU A 89 12.31 8.88 -5.44
CA GLU A 89 12.84 9.99 -6.22
C GLU A 89 13.82 9.48 -7.27
N ASP A 90 14.86 8.77 -6.84
CA ASP A 90 15.88 8.19 -7.72
C ASP A 90 15.26 7.21 -8.72
N LEU A 91 14.25 6.44 -8.27
CA LEU A 91 13.53 5.51 -9.14
C LEU A 91 12.83 6.25 -10.28
N LEU A 92 12.14 7.34 -9.95
CA LEU A 92 11.44 8.15 -10.94
C LEU A 92 12.45 8.83 -11.88
N ASP A 93 13.50 9.43 -11.34
CA ASP A 93 14.52 10.13 -12.13
C ASP A 93 15.26 9.18 -13.07
N ARG A 94 15.56 7.95 -12.62
CA ARG A 94 16.12 6.90 -13.48
C ARG A 94 15.18 6.53 -14.62
N ASP A 95 13.88 6.39 -14.35
CA ASP A 95 12.90 6.07 -15.40
C ASP A 95 12.72 7.25 -16.37
N ILE A 96 12.83 8.51 -15.91
CA ILE A 96 12.87 9.71 -16.79
C ILE A 96 14.07 9.60 -17.72
N GLN A 97 15.27 9.42 -17.16
CA GLN A 97 16.53 9.36 -17.92
C GLN A 97 16.53 8.23 -18.96
N LYS A 98 15.94 7.09 -18.62
CA LYS A 98 15.82 5.94 -19.54
C LYS A 98 14.65 6.07 -20.52
N ASN A 99 13.85 7.14 -20.42
CA ASN A 99 12.59 7.34 -21.15
C ASN A 99 11.62 6.15 -20.98
N THR A 100 11.72 5.42 -19.86
CA THR A 100 10.95 4.20 -19.62
C THR A 100 9.61 4.47 -18.94
N ILE A 101 9.33 5.69 -18.48
CA ILE A 101 8.04 6.05 -17.85
C ILE A 101 6.88 5.85 -18.84
N LYS A 102 7.14 5.87 -20.15
CA LYS A 102 6.13 5.56 -21.18
C LYS A 102 5.75 4.07 -21.26
N HIS A 103 6.54 3.16 -20.69
CA HIS A 103 6.24 1.73 -20.67
C HIS A 103 5.29 1.35 -19.54
N PHE A 104 4.28 0.53 -19.88
CA PHE A 104 3.29 -0.03 -18.94
C PHE A 104 3.92 -0.81 -17.76
N SER A 105 5.13 -1.34 -17.94
CA SER A 105 5.88 -2.12 -16.95
C SER A 105 6.87 -1.30 -16.10
N SER A 106 6.94 0.02 -16.29
CA SER A 106 7.82 0.87 -15.48
C SER A 106 7.42 0.82 -14.01
N SER A 107 8.41 0.73 -13.13
CA SER A 107 8.18 0.62 -11.69
C SER A 107 7.61 1.92 -11.12
N SER A 108 7.98 3.06 -11.72
CA SER A 108 7.36 4.37 -11.46
C SER A 108 5.85 4.40 -11.75
N ARG A 109 5.33 3.75 -12.81
CA ARG A 109 3.88 3.73 -13.07
C ARG A 109 3.01 3.09 -11.97
N MET A 110 3.56 2.28 -11.06
CA MET A 110 2.80 1.81 -9.89
C MET A 110 2.30 2.97 -9.02
N LEU A 111 3.09 4.04 -8.96
CA LEU A 111 2.87 5.18 -8.09
C LEU A 111 1.85 6.19 -8.71
N ILE A 112 1.61 6.16 -10.03
CA ILE A 112 0.78 7.12 -10.79
C ILE A 112 -0.70 6.72 -10.82
N LYS A 113 -1.31 6.48 -9.66
CA LYS A 113 -2.69 5.99 -9.46
C LYS A 113 -2.88 4.50 -9.72
N VAL A 114 -3.51 3.86 -8.73
CA VAL A 114 -4.18 2.56 -8.87
C VAL A 114 -5.35 2.74 -9.85
N LYS A 115 -5.11 2.57 -11.17
CA LYS A 115 -6.24 2.38 -12.09
C LYS A 115 -7.01 1.15 -11.59
N PRO A 116 -8.35 1.21 -11.47
CA PRO A 116 -9.13 0.05 -11.05
C PRO A 116 -8.79 -1.13 -11.96
N CYS A 117 -8.65 -2.31 -11.37
CA CYS A 117 -8.37 -3.53 -12.12
C CYS A 117 -9.47 -3.70 -13.17
N ARG A 118 -9.16 -3.45 -14.45
CA ARG A 118 -10.16 -3.50 -15.54
C ARG A 118 -10.72 -4.89 -15.79
N LYS A 119 -10.16 -5.91 -15.12
CA LYS A 119 -10.53 -7.32 -15.24
C LYS A 119 -11.49 -7.78 -14.14
N THR A 120 -12.00 -6.88 -13.30
CA THR A 120 -13.14 -7.19 -12.45
C THR A 120 -14.41 -6.93 -13.25
N ASP A 121 -15.00 -7.98 -13.81
CA ASP A 121 -16.33 -7.88 -14.41
C ASP A 121 -17.40 -7.69 -13.32
N ALA A 122 -18.57 -7.18 -13.71
CA ALA A 122 -19.67 -6.96 -12.77
C ALA A 122 -20.12 -8.26 -12.06
N GLY A 123 -19.91 -9.42 -12.70
CA GLY A 123 -20.20 -10.74 -12.12
C GLY A 123 -19.25 -11.13 -10.98
N ALA A 124 -17.98 -10.74 -11.04
CA ALA A 124 -17.01 -10.95 -9.97
C ALA A 124 -17.39 -10.18 -8.69
N LEU A 125 -17.98 -8.99 -8.83
CA LEU A 125 -18.44 -8.20 -7.67
C LEU A 125 -19.58 -8.89 -6.91
N GLN A 126 -20.42 -9.67 -7.59
CA GLN A 126 -21.49 -10.45 -6.96
C GLN A 126 -20.96 -11.60 -6.09
N ASN A 127 -19.71 -12.02 -6.30
CA ASN A 127 -19.04 -13.08 -5.54
C ASN A 127 -18.17 -12.53 -4.39
N LEU A 128 -18.21 -11.22 -4.13
CA LEU A 128 -17.53 -10.64 -2.97
C LEU A 128 -18.19 -11.10 -1.68
N PRO A 129 -17.40 -11.33 -0.61
CA PRO A 129 -17.97 -11.62 0.69
C PRO A 129 -18.80 -10.44 1.19
N THR A 130 -19.85 -10.72 1.96
CA THR A 130 -20.50 -9.70 2.76
C THR A 130 -19.51 -9.10 3.77
N LYS A 131 -19.79 -7.88 4.23
CA LYS A 131 -18.98 -7.18 5.26
C LYS A 131 -18.72 -8.08 6.49
N SER A 132 -19.77 -8.74 6.99
CA SER A 132 -19.66 -9.64 8.15
C SER A 132 -18.81 -10.88 7.86
N LEU A 133 -18.92 -11.48 6.67
CA LEU A 133 -18.11 -12.62 6.28
C LEU A 133 -16.63 -12.23 6.12
N PHE A 134 -16.36 -11.04 5.58
CA PHE A 134 -15.01 -10.52 5.45
C PHE A 134 -14.34 -10.34 6.81
N PHE A 135 -15.00 -9.69 7.78
CA PHE A 135 -14.44 -9.53 9.12
C PHE A 135 -14.33 -10.84 9.90
N LYS A 136 -15.28 -11.76 9.72
CA LYS A 136 -15.17 -13.12 10.27
C LYS A 136 -13.95 -13.86 9.74
N ARG A 137 -13.64 -13.72 8.44
CA ARG A 137 -12.44 -14.31 7.83
C ARG A 137 -11.15 -13.69 8.39
N LEU A 138 -11.15 -12.39 8.64
CA LEU A 138 -10.04 -11.68 9.28
C LEU A 138 -9.94 -11.95 10.79
N LYS A 139 -10.99 -12.51 11.41
CA LYS A 139 -11.10 -12.74 12.85
C LYS A 139 -10.92 -11.44 13.66
N VAL A 140 -11.48 -10.34 13.16
CA VAL A 140 -11.45 -9.02 13.80
C VAL A 140 -12.88 -8.57 14.07
N ASP A 141 -13.09 -7.93 15.23
CA ASP A 141 -14.35 -7.26 15.56
C ASP A 141 -14.63 -6.10 14.60
N GLU A 142 -15.88 -5.86 14.22
CA GLU A 142 -16.22 -4.85 13.23
C GLU A 142 -15.84 -3.42 13.65
N ALA A 143 -16.02 -3.07 14.93
CA ALA A 143 -15.64 -1.75 15.43
C ALA A 143 -14.12 -1.57 15.42
N LEU A 144 -13.38 -2.61 15.83
CA LEU A 144 -11.93 -2.60 15.79
C LEU A 144 -11.39 -2.56 14.35
N ALA A 145 -12.01 -3.31 13.43
CA ALA A 145 -11.66 -3.31 12.02
C ALA A 145 -11.84 -1.93 11.39
N PHE A 146 -12.94 -1.25 11.70
CA PHE A 146 -13.21 0.10 11.25
C PHE A 146 -12.11 1.07 11.70
N VAL A 147 -11.74 1.05 12.99
CA VAL A 147 -10.67 1.90 13.54
C VAL A 147 -9.33 1.66 12.82
N HIS A 148 -8.94 0.41 12.62
CA HIS A 148 -7.66 0.10 11.95
C HIS A 148 -7.67 0.46 10.46
N MET A 149 -8.79 0.26 9.77
CA MET A 149 -8.94 0.70 8.38
C MET A 149 -8.85 2.22 8.27
N GLN A 150 -9.49 2.97 9.17
CA GLN A 150 -9.39 4.42 9.20
C GLN A 150 -7.96 4.89 9.47
N ARG A 151 -7.25 4.29 10.44
CA ARG A 151 -5.83 4.59 10.70
C ARG A 151 -4.97 4.39 9.45
N THR A 152 -5.21 3.29 8.73
CA THR A 152 -4.51 3.03 7.46
C THR A 152 -4.81 4.12 6.42
N VAL A 153 -6.07 4.51 6.25
CA VAL A 153 -6.46 5.58 5.30
C VAL A 153 -5.79 6.91 5.67
N ILE A 154 -5.78 7.27 6.95
CA ILE A 154 -5.12 8.48 7.45
C ILE A 154 -3.61 8.43 7.20
N ALA A 155 -2.96 7.29 7.43
CA ALA A 155 -1.52 7.12 7.18
C ALA A 155 -1.17 7.15 5.68
N LEU A 156 -2.08 6.71 4.81
CA LEU A 156 -1.88 6.74 3.36
C LEU A 156 -1.99 8.14 2.76
N ASP A 157 -2.76 9.04 3.36
CA ASP A 157 -3.00 10.40 2.85
C ASP A 157 -1.69 11.19 2.57
N PRO A 158 -0.76 11.37 3.53
CA PRO A 158 0.49 12.06 3.25
C PRO A 158 1.38 11.31 2.24
N LEU A 159 1.32 9.98 2.18
CA LEU A 159 2.07 9.17 1.22
C LEU A 159 1.57 9.39 -0.22
N ILE A 160 0.24 9.41 -0.39
CA ILE A 160 -0.41 9.69 -1.67
C ILE A 160 -0.04 11.11 -2.12
N HIS A 161 -0.17 12.09 -1.23
CA HIS A 161 0.16 13.48 -1.53
C HIS A 161 1.65 13.66 -1.87
N TYR A 162 2.55 12.98 -1.15
CA TYR A 162 3.98 12.99 -1.44
C TYR A 162 4.27 12.43 -2.84
N ILE A 163 3.70 11.27 -3.16
CA ILE A 163 3.85 10.65 -4.47
C ILE A 163 3.29 11.56 -5.57
N ASP A 164 2.09 12.12 -5.39
CA ASP A 164 1.50 13.02 -6.37
C ASP A 164 2.39 14.25 -6.60
N ASN A 165 2.92 14.87 -5.54
CA ASN A 165 3.86 15.98 -5.65
C ASN A 165 5.16 15.59 -6.35
N LEU A 166 5.67 14.38 -6.06
CA LEU A 166 6.85 13.82 -6.72
C LEU A 166 6.65 13.77 -8.23
N TYR A 167 5.44 13.43 -8.70
CA TYR A 167 5.11 13.43 -10.11
C TYR A 167 4.89 14.83 -10.69
N HIS A 168 4.18 15.71 -9.97
CA HIS A 168 3.91 17.06 -10.44
C HIS A 168 5.18 17.92 -10.53
N SER A 169 6.19 17.69 -9.68
CA SER A 169 7.45 18.44 -9.71
C SER A 169 8.32 18.13 -10.93
N ARG A 170 8.02 17.06 -11.68
CA ARG A 170 8.79 16.62 -12.85
C ARG A 170 8.02 16.89 -14.13
N GLU A 171 8.45 17.93 -14.85
CA GLU A 171 7.84 18.42 -16.09
C GLU A 171 7.64 17.31 -17.15
N SER A 172 8.60 16.41 -17.28
CA SER A 172 8.54 15.25 -18.19
C SER A 172 7.42 14.25 -17.88
N VAL A 173 6.91 14.23 -16.64
CA VAL A 173 5.78 13.37 -16.26
C VAL A 173 4.44 14.08 -16.38
N GLN A 174 4.42 15.42 -16.33
CA GLN A 174 3.20 16.18 -16.61
C GLN A 174 2.69 15.95 -18.03
N GLU A 175 3.60 15.81 -19.01
CA GLU A 175 3.22 15.41 -20.37
C GLU A 175 2.55 14.03 -20.38
N LEU A 176 3.05 13.07 -19.61
CA LEU A 176 2.47 11.72 -19.50
C LEU A 176 1.10 11.69 -18.83
N LEU A 177 0.86 12.53 -17.82
CA LEU A 177 -0.44 12.69 -17.18
C LEU A 177 -1.50 13.24 -18.15
N ARG A 178 -1.10 14.03 -19.16
CA ARG A 178 -2.02 14.53 -20.19
C ARG A 178 -2.50 13.44 -21.17
N TRP A 179 -1.77 12.34 -21.31
CA TRP A 179 -2.09 11.25 -22.23
C TRP A 179 -2.79 10.04 -21.56
N LEU A 180 -3.09 10.11 -20.26
CA LEU A 180 -3.63 9.00 -19.45
C LEU A 180 -5.03 9.25 -18.93
#